data_AF-A0A838JP68-F1
#
_entry.id   AF-A0A838JP68-F1
#
_cell.length_a   1.000
_cell.length_b   1.000
_cell.length_c   1.000
_cell.angle_alpha   90.00
_cell.angle_beta   90.00
_cell.angle_gamma   90.00
#
_symmetry.space_group_name_H-M   'P 1'
#
loop_
_entity.id
_entity.type
_entity.pdbx_description
1 polymer ?
#
loop_
_entity_poly.entity_id
_entity_poly.type
_entity_poly.pdbx_seq_one_letter_code
_entity_poly.pdbx_strand_id
1 'polypeptide(L)'
;LVDHGYSKTSVGMLWSVGVIVEILVFLYFARIQQRFSVQRIFLFCFIVAAFRFLLIAWGVRWIAVLFFAQMLHALTFGAFHVIAMGFVHRYFSGRHQGKGQALFSGLTYGAGSMLGGLLSGFIWEPLGPGITFSLAALSALTGFFLLWWKRPFDED
;
A
#
# COMPACT_ATOMS: atom_id res chain seq x y z
N LEU A 1 -5.17 -7.79 -16.22
CA LEU A 1 -4.28 -7.14 -17.23
C LEU A 1 -4.18 -7.96 -18.50
N VAL A 2 -3.84 -9.25 -18.41
CA VAL A 2 -3.85 -10.14 -19.59
C VAL A 2 -5.23 -10.20 -20.23
N ASP A 3 -6.30 -10.27 -19.43
CA ASP A 3 -7.69 -10.22 -19.93
C ASP A 3 -8.06 -8.89 -20.61
N HIS A 4 -7.27 -7.83 -20.39
CA HIS A 4 -7.39 -6.54 -21.06
C HIS A 4 -6.41 -6.37 -22.23
N GLY A 5 -5.79 -7.46 -22.70
CA GLY A 5 -4.92 -7.47 -23.88
C GLY A 5 -3.45 -7.12 -23.62
N TYR A 6 -3.03 -6.94 -22.36
CA TYR A 6 -1.61 -6.68 -22.06
C TYR A 6 -0.77 -7.96 -22.13
N SER A 7 0.42 -7.84 -22.73
CA SER A 7 1.39 -8.94 -22.76
C SER A 7 1.91 -9.28 -21.35
N LYS A 8 2.31 -10.54 -21.14
CA LYS A 8 2.99 -10.97 -19.90
C LYS A 8 4.27 -10.16 -19.64
N THR A 9 4.98 -9.77 -20.70
CA THR A 9 6.17 -8.92 -20.61
C THR A 9 5.85 -7.54 -20.05
N SER A 10 4.75 -6.92 -20.49
CA SER A 10 4.30 -5.62 -19.96
C SER A 10 3.95 -5.70 -18.47
N VAL A 11 3.33 -6.80 -18.04
CA VAL A 11 3.06 -7.06 -16.62
C VAL A 11 4.35 -7.19 -15.83
N GLY A 12 5.34 -7.92 -16.35
CA GLY A 12 6.66 -8.05 -15.74
C GLY A 12 7.40 -6.71 -15.62
N MET A 13 7.36 -5.87 -16.66
CA MET A 13 7.97 -4.54 -16.63
C MET A 13 7.39 -3.63 -15.55
N LEU A 14 6.05 -3.64 -15.39
CA LEU A 14 5.39 -2.90 -14.31
C LEU A 14 5.93 -3.37 -12.94
N TRP A 15 6.01 -4.68 -12.71
CA TRP A 15 6.58 -5.22 -11.47
C TRP A 15 8.01 -4.74 -11.22
N SER A 16 8.89 -4.84 -12.22
CA SER A 16 10.29 -4.39 -12.10
C SER A 16 10.42 -2.91 -11.75
N VAL A 17 9.60 -2.05 -12.36
CA VAL A 17 9.57 -0.62 -12.05
C VAL A 17 9.14 -0.38 -10.61
N GLY A 18 8.13 -1.11 -10.14
CA GLY A 18 7.69 -1.06 -8.75
C GLY A 18 8.85 -1.33 -7.78
N VAL A 19 9.59 -2.42 -8.00
CA VAL A 19 10.75 -2.80 -7.16
C VAL A 19 11.82 -1.71 -7.16
N ILE A 20 12.14 -1.13 -8.32
CA ILE A 20 13.15 -0.05 -8.41
C ILE A 20 12.70 1.16 -7.57
N VAL A 21 11.45 1.59 -7.73
CA VAL A 21 10.90 2.73 -6.97
C VAL A 21 10.89 2.44 -5.48
N GLU A 22 10.56 1.22 -5.08
CA GLU A 22 10.53 0.79 -3.69
C GLU A 22 11.93 0.87 -3.04
N ILE A 23 12.96 0.38 -3.73
CA ILE A 23 14.36 0.51 -3.29
C ILE A 23 14.74 1.98 -3.10
N LEU A 24 14.37 2.85 -4.04
CA LEU A 24 14.63 4.29 -3.91
C LEU A 24 13.93 4.87 -2.67
N VAL A 25 12.67 4.50 -2.43
CA VAL A 25 11.92 4.97 -1.25
C VAL A 25 12.63 4.55 0.03
N PHE A 26 13.09 3.30 0.14
CA PHE A 26 13.87 2.83 1.29
C PHE A 26 15.17 3.63 1.49
N LEU A 27 15.92 3.87 0.42
CA LEU A 27 17.18 4.62 0.48
C LEU A 27 16.98 6.08 0.95
N TYR A 28 15.87 6.71 0.56
CA TYR A 28 15.57 8.09 0.90
C TYR A 28 14.70 8.26 2.16
N PHE A 29 14.20 7.16 2.74
CA PHE A 29 13.20 7.24 3.81
C PHE A 29 13.68 8.00 5.04
N ALA A 30 14.94 7.82 5.44
CA ALA A 30 15.54 8.56 6.55
C ALA A 30 15.48 10.08 6.36
N ARG A 31 15.67 10.57 5.12
CA ARG A 31 15.53 12.00 4.79
C ARG A 31 14.09 12.47 4.81
N ILE A 32 13.14 11.60 4.44
CA ILE A 32 11.71 11.89 4.50
C ILE A 32 11.28 12.07 5.96
N GLN A 33 11.70 11.18 6.85
CA GLN A 33 11.36 11.25 8.28
C GLN A 33 11.94 12.48 9.00
N GLN A 34 13.08 13.02 8.55
CA GLN A 34 13.61 14.28 9.10
C GLN A 34 12.73 15.50 8.79
N ARG A 35 11.87 15.42 7.77
CA ARG A 35 11.03 16.55 7.32
C ARG A 35 9.55 16.39 7.67
N PHE A 36 9.08 15.16 7.83
CA PHE A 36 7.68 14.85 8.03
C PHE A 36 7.50 13.88 9.21
N SER A 37 6.61 14.24 10.14
CA SER A 37 6.14 13.35 11.21
C SER A 37 5.58 12.04 10.63
N VAL A 38 5.69 10.96 11.38
CA VAL A 38 5.22 9.62 10.95
C VAL A 38 3.73 9.64 10.60
N GLN A 39 2.90 10.36 11.37
CA GLN A 39 1.48 10.48 11.12
C GLN A 39 1.17 11.10 9.75
N ARG A 40 1.85 12.20 9.40
CA ARG A 40 1.68 12.88 8.09
C ARG A 40 2.06 11.96 6.94
N ILE A 41 3.11 11.14 7.09
CA ILE A 41 3.51 10.17 6.07
C ILE A 41 2.40 9.13 5.85
N PHE A 42 1.81 8.59 6.91
CA PHE A 42 0.69 7.63 6.77
C PHE A 42 -0.56 8.26 6.16
N LEU A 43 -0.96 9.45 6.62
CA LEU A 43 -2.11 10.16 6.05
C LEU A 43 -1.91 10.42 4.55
N PHE A 44 -0.71 10.85 4.15
CA PHE A 44 -0.36 11.00 2.74
C PHE A 44 -0.43 9.65 1.99
N CYS A 45 0.09 8.57 2.58
CA CYS A 45 0.03 7.24 1.98
C CYS A 45 -1.41 6.76 1.74
N PHE A 46 -2.34 7.01 2.65
CA PHE A 46 -3.75 6.65 2.45
C PHE A 46 -4.39 7.43 1.30
N ILE A 47 -4.14 8.73 1.18
CA ILE A 47 -4.63 9.55 0.06
C ILE A 47 -4.07 9.04 -1.26
N VAL A 48 -2.76 8.79 -1.31
CA VAL A 48 -2.10 8.26 -2.52
C VAL A 48 -2.61 6.87 -2.87
N ALA A 49 -2.84 6.00 -1.89
CA ALA A 49 -3.41 4.67 -2.11
C ALA A 49 -4.84 4.74 -2.66
N ALA A 50 -5.68 5.62 -2.14
CA ALA A 50 -7.03 5.83 -2.65
C ALA A 50 -7.00 6.32 -4.10
N PHE A 51 -6.20 7.35 -4.38
CA PHE A 51 -6.02 7.87 -5.74
C PHE A 51 -5.49 6.79 -6.70
N ARG A 52 -4.48 6.03 -6.28
CA ARG A 52 -3.92 4.90 -7.05
C ARG A 52 -4.99 3.87 -7.39
N PHE A 53 -5.82 3.48 -6.43
CA PHE A 53 -6.88 2.50 -6.69
C PHE A 53 -7.91 3.03 -7.68
N LEU A 54 -8.26 4.32 -7.63
CA LEU A 54 -9.12 4.95 -8.65
C LEU A 54 -8.47 4.99 -10.03
N LEU A 55 -7.15 5.24 -10.12
CA LEU A 55 -6.42 5.15 -11.38
C LEU A 55 -6.50 3.74 -11.97
N ILE A 56 -6.39 2.69 -11.16
CA ILE A 56 -6.50 1.31 -11.64
C ILE A 56 -7.95 0.99 -12.03
N ALA A 57 -8.91 1.40 -11.21
CA ALA A 57 -10.35 1.16 -11.42
C ALA A 57 -10.81 1.61 -12.81
N TRP A 58 -10.35 2.78 -13.26
CA TRP A 58 -10.88 3.45 -14.45
C TRP A 58 -9.85 3.68 -15.56
N GLY A 59 -8.56 3.50 -15.25
CA GLY A 59 -7.44 3.78 -16.15
C GLY A 59 -6.79 2.55 -16.77
N VAL A 60 -7.34 1.34 -16.58
CA VAL A 60 -6.73 0.08 -17.03
C VAL A 60 -6.36 0.05 -18.52
N ARG A 61 -7.07 0.80 -19.37
CA ARG A 61 -6.80 0.89 -20.82
C ARG A 61 -5.52 1.64 -21.18
N TRP A 62 -4.94 2.39 -20.24
CA TRP A 62 -3.80 3.26 -20.48
C TRP A 62 -2.57 2.75 -19.71
N ILE A 63 -1.61 2.16 -20.41
CA ILE A 63 -0.41 1.60 -19.77
C ILE A 63 0.38 2.63 -18.97
N ALA A 64 0.40 3.89 -19.41
CA ALA A 64 1.04 4.98 -18.69
C ALA A 64 0.39 5.24 -17.32
N VAL A 65 -0.94 5.11 -17.22
CA VAL A 65 -1.67 5.22 -15.96
C VAL A 65 -1.32 4.07 -15.03
N LEU A 66 -1.18 2.85 -15.57
CA LEU A 66 -0.77 1.68 -14.79
C LEU A 66 0.67 1.79 -14.31
N PHE A 67 1.58 2.32 -15.13
CA PHE A 67 2.95 2.60 -14.75
C PHE A 67 3.00 3.60 -13.59
N PHE A 68 2.27 4.70 -13.71
CA PHE A 68 2.18 5.69 -12.64
C PHE A 68 1.55 5.11 -11.37
N ALA A 69 0.47 4.33 -11.49
CA ALA A 69 -0.14 3.65 -10.36
C ALA A 69 0.84 2.70 -9.65
N GLN A 70 1.71 2.03 -10.40
CA GLN A 70 2.74 1.15 -9.86
C GLN A 70 3.83 1.92 -9.09
N MET A 71 4.22 3.11 -9.57
CA MET A 71 5.13 3.99 -8.83
C MET A 71 4.48 4.47 -7.51
N LEU A 72 3.20 4.85 -7.55
CA LEU A 72 2.46 5.22 -6.35
C LEU A 72 2.33 4.04 -5.38
N HIS A 73 2.17 2.81 -5.89
CA HIS A 73 2.20 1.61 -5.06
C HIS A 73 3.52 1.49 -4.31
N ALA A 74 4.64 1.49 -5.03
CA ALA A 74 5.97 1.36 -4.44
C ALA A 74 6.26 2.47 -3.42
N LEU A 75 5.82 3.70 -3.68
CA LEU A 75 5.89 4.82 -2.72
C LEU A 75 5.14 4.52 -1.43
N THR A 76 3.86 4.15 -1.55
CA THR A 76 3.00 3.86 -0.37
C THR A 76 3.47 2.63 0.40
N PHE A 77 3.82 1.56 -0.31
CA PHE A 77 4.29 0.31 0.28
C PHE A 77 5.62 0.53 1.00
N GLY A 78 6.58 1.16 0.33
CA GLY A 78 7.91 1.38 0.89
C GLY A 78 7.87 2.22 2.16
N ALA A 79 7.13 3.33 2.14
CA ALA A 79 6.97 4.19 3.31
C ALA A 79 6.28 3.46 4.48
N PHE A 80 5.17 2.77 4.20
CA PHE A 80 4.43 2.00 5.21
C PHE A 80 5.32 0.91 5.83
N HIS A 81 6.04 0.16 4.99
CA HIS A 81 6.87 -0.97 5.42
C HIS A 81 8.01 -0.50 6.34
N VAL A 82 8.73 0.57 5.99
CA VAL A 82 9.83 1.07 6.83
C VAL A 82 9.32 1.54 8.18
N ILE A 83 8.21 2.29 8.23
CA ILE A 83 7.62 2.75 9.49
C ILE A 83 7.18 1.56 10.34
N ALA A 84 6.44 0.62 9.75
CA ALA A 84 5.93 -0.54 10.45
C ALA A 84 7.05 -1.41 11.02
N MET A 85 8.09 -1.69 10.24
CA MET A 85 9.26 -2.43 10.71
C MET A 85 10.03 -1.66 11.78
N GLY A 86 10.12 -0.34 11.68
CA GLY A 86 10.68 0.52 12.73
C GLY A 86 9.92 0.38 14.05
N PHE A 87 8.58 0.37 14.00
CA PHE A 87 7.75 0.15 15.20
C PHE A 87 7.89 -1.28 15.74
N VAL A 88 7.90 -2.30 14.89
CA VAL A 88 8.15 -3.68 15.33
C VAL A 88 9.49 -3.76 16.04
N HIS A 89 10.54 -3.13 15.51
CA HIS A 89 11.86 -3.13 16.11
C HIS A 89 11.91 -2.34 17.44
N ARG A 90 11.20 -1.21 17.54
CA ARG A 90 11.14 -0.37 18.75
C ARG A 90 10.35 -1.06 19.87
N TYR A 91 9.20 -1.66 19.57
CA TYR A 91 8.30 -2.21 20.59
C TYR A 91 8.52 -3.70 20.90
N PHE A 92 9.09 -4.46 19.96
CA PHE A 92 9.36 -5.89 20.13
C PHE A 92 10.85 -6.18 19.95
N SER A 93 11.61 -6.03 21.03
CA SER A 93 13.07 -6.25 21.04
C SER A 93 13.46 -7.61 21.66
N GLY A 94 14.69 -8.03 21.38
CA GLY A 94 15.27 -9.27 21.91
C GLY A 94 14.44 -10.52 21.58
N ARG A 95 14.13 -11.32 22.60
CA ARG A 95 13.39 -12.59 22.45
C ARG A 95 11.97 -12.43 21.89
N HIS A 96 11.42 -11.21 21.86
CA HIS A 96 10.06 -10.94 21.37
C HIS A 96 10.02 -10.46 19.91
N GLN A 97 11.16 -10.18 19.28
CA GLN A 97 11.20 -9.63 17.92
C GLN A 97 10.51 -10.54 16.90
N GLY A 98 10.75 -11.86 16.96
CA GLY A 98 10.09 -12.83 16.09
C GLY A 98 8.56 -12.85 16.27
N LYS A 99 8.08 -12.65 17.50
CA LYS A 99 6.63 -12.55 17.78
C LYS A 99 6.04 -11.26 17.20
N GLY A 100 6.75 -10.14 17.31
CA GLY A 100 6.34 -8.87 16.72
C GLY A 100 6.23 -8.95 15.19
N GLN A 101 7.22 -9.54 14.53
CA GLN A 101 7.18 -9.79 13.08
C GLN A 101 6.06 -10.75 12.68
N ALA A 102 5.85 -11.83 13.44
CA ALA A 102 4.76 -12.77 13.17
C ALA A 102 3.38 -12.10 13.32
N LEU A 103 3.18 -11.25 14.32
CA LEU A 103 1.94 -10.50 14.52
C LEU A 103 1.72 -9.51 13.36
N PHE A 104 2.75 -8.72 13.02
CA PHE A 104 2.68 -7.77 11.92
C PHE A 104 2.35 -8.45 10.59
N SER A 105 3.10 -9.50 10.23
CA SER A 105 2.91 -10.23 8.98
C SER A 105 1.59 -11.00 8.95
N GLY A 106 1.17 -11.56 10.09
CA GLY A 106 -0.11 -12.26 10.22
C GLY A 106 -1.31 -11.34 10.00
N LEU A 107 -1.27 -10.11 10.51
CA LEU A 107 -2.36 -9.14 10.32
C LEU A 107 -2.35 -8.53 8.92
N THR A 108 -1.19 -8.11 8.42
CA THR A 108 -1.08 -7.36 7.16
C THR A 108 -1.08 -8.28 5.94
N TYR A 109 -0.08 -9.14 5.82
CA TYR A 109 0.09 -10.04 4.69
C TYR A 109 -0.76 -11.30 4.79
N GLY A 110 -1.18 -11.71 6.00
CA GLY A 110 -2.07 -12.85 6.23
C GLY A 110 -3.55 -12.47 6.14
N ALA A 111 -4.14 -12.09 7.28
CA ALA A 111 -5.57 -11.80 7.42
C ALA A 111 -6.05 -10.69 6.48
N GLY A 112 -5.28 -9.60 6.35
CA GLY A 112 -5.59 -8.50 5.43
C GLY A 112 -5.68 -8.97 3.97
N SER A 113 -4.67 -9.70 3.49
CA SER A 113 -4.67 -10.26 2.13
C SER A 113 -5.80 -11.27 1.92
N MET A 114 -6.09 -12.12 2.91
CA MET A 114 -7.20 -13.08 2.83
C MET A 114 -8.54 -12.37 2.71
N LEU A 115 -8.83 -11.42 3.61
CA LEU A 115 -10.09 -10.67 3.59
C LEU A 115 -10.22 -9.85 2.31
N GLY A 116 -9.16 -9.16 1.89
CA GLY A 116 -9.15 -8.40 0.64
C GLY A 116 -9.34 -9.28 -0.58
N GLY A 117 -8.68 -10.43 -0.63
CA GLY A 117 -8.79 -11.41 -1.72
C GLY A 117 -10.20 -12.01 -1.82
N LEU A 118 -10.79 -12.41 -0.68
CA LEU A 118 -12.15 -12.94 -0.64
C LEU A 118 -13.18 -11.89 -1.06
N LEU A 119 -13.15 -10.71 -0.45
CA LEU A 119 -14.10 -9.64 -0.77
C LEU A 119 -13.97 -9.21 -2.23
N SER A 120 -12.75 -9.00 -2.71
CA SER A 120 -12.53 -8.64 -4.12
C SER A 120 -13.01 -9.74 -5.05
N GLY A 121 -12.78 -11.01 -4.76
CA GLY A 121 -13.28 -12.13 -5.56
C GLY A 121 -14.81 -12.16 -5.66
N PHE A 122 -15.52 -11.98 -4.55
CA PHE A 122 -16.99 -11.94 -4.54
C PHE A 122 -17.57 -10.73 -5.29
N ILE A 123 -16.87 -9.61 -5.30
CA ILE A 123 -17.32 -8.36 -5.92
C ILE A 123 -16.95 -8.31 -7.41
N TRP A 124 -15.81 -8.88 -7.78
CA TRP A 124 -15.23 -8.76 -9.11
C TRP A 124 -16.10 -9.36 -10.21
N GLU A 125 -16.64 -10.56 -10.01
CA GLU A 125 -17.50 -11.22 -11.01
C GLU A 125 -18.81 -10.45 -11.27
N PRO A 126 -19.63 -10.08 -10.25
CA PRO A 126 -20.91 -9.42 -10.49
C PRO A 126 -20.79 -7.91 -10.79
N LEU A 127 -19.82 -7.21 -10.21
CA LEU A 127 -19.73 -5.74 -10.25
C LEU A 127 -18.53 -5.22 -11.04
N GLY A 128 -17.60 -6.10 -11.42
CA GLY A 128 -16.45 -5.78 -12.25
C GLY A 128 -15.30 -5.08 -11.51
N PRO A 129 -14.14 -4.97 -12.18
CA PRO A 129 -12.91 -4.43 -11.60
C PRO A 129 -13.02 -2.97 -11.14
N GLY A 130 -13.76 -2.13 -11.87
CA GLY A 130 -13.89 -0.70 -11.54
C GLY A 130 -14.52 -0.46 -10.17
N ILE A 131 -15.60 -1.18 -9.86
CA ILE A 131 -16.26 -1.09 -8.54
C ILE A 131 -15.36 -1.71 -7.47
N THR A 132 -14.75 -2.87 -7.72
CA THR A 132 -13.86 -3.53 -6.76
C THR A 132 -12.70 -2.62 -6.33
N PHE A 133 -12.03 -1.98 -7.28
CA PHE A 133 -10.95 -1.04 -6.95
C PHE A 133 -11.46 0.28 -6.34
N SER A 134 -12.65 0.74 -6.68
CA SER A 134 -13.25 1.91 -6.02
C SER A 134 -13.57 1.63 -4.55
N LEU A 135 -14.01 0.42 -4.20
CA LEU A 135 -14.18 -0.02 -2.81
C LEU A 135 -12.83 -0.14 -2.07
N ALA A 136 -11.78 -0.57 -2.76
CA ALA A 136 -10.42 -0.53 -2.20
C ALA A 136 -9.96 0.92 -1.92
N ALA A 137 -10.31 1.88 -2.78
CA ALA A 137 -10.05 3.30 -2.53
C ALA A 137 -10.83 3.81 -1.31
N LEU A 138 -12.10 3.44 -1.17
CA LEU A 138 -12.91 3.75 0.03
C LEU A 138 -12.29 3.17 1.30
N SER A 139 -11.79 1.93 1.27
CA SER A 139 -11.08 1.32 2.40
C SER A 139 -9.80 2.08 2.78
N ALA A 140 -9.05 2.60 1.81
CA ALA A 140 -7.91 3.47 2.10
C ALA A 140 -8.35 4.79 2.76
N LEU A 141 -9.47 5.38 2.31
CA LEU A 141 -10.02 6.60 2.90
C LEU A 141 -10.56 6.37 4.33
N THR A 142 -11.18 5.23 4.62
CA THR A 142 -11.58 4.91 5.99
C THR A 142 -10.36 4.81 6.91
N GLY A 143 -9.26 4.20 6.43
CA GLY A 143 -7.97 4.20 7.12
C GLY A 143 -7.43 5.62 7.39
N PHE A 144 -7.53 6.52 6.41
CA PHE A 144 -7.20 7.94 6.57
C PHE A 144 -8.02 8.59 7.69
N PHE A 145 -9.35 8.46 7.65
CA PHE A 145 -10.23 9.11 8.64
C PHE A 145 -10.03 8.55 10.05
N LEU A 146 -9.82 7.24 10.19
CA LEU A 146 -9.52 6.61 11.48
C LEU A 146 -8.21 7.14 12.08
N LEU A 147 -7.18 7.28 11.26
CA LEU A 147 -5.89 7.80 11.71
C LEU A 147 -5.92 9.30 11.99
N TRP A 148 -6.68 10.06 11.19
CA TRP A 148 -6.81 11.50 11.35
C TRP A 148 -7.63 11.87 12.61
N TRP A 149 -8.64 11.08 12.94
CA TRP A 149 -9.44 11.28 14.16
C TRP A 149 -8.64 10.93 15.43
N LYS A 150 -7.79 9.90 15.41
CA LYS A 150 -6.92 9.64 16.58
C LYS A 150 -5.93 10.79 16.78
N ARG A 151 -5.75 11.19 18.06
CA ARG A 151 -4.74 12.18 18.48
C ARG A 151 -3.37 11.82 17.88
N PRO A 152 -2.54 12.83 17.55
CA PRO A 152 -1.23 12.61 16.99
C PRO A 152 -0.43 11.62 17.83
N PHE A 153 0.38 10.78 17.17
CA PHE A 153 1.35 9.97 17.88
C PHE A 153 2.22 10.92 18.70
N ASP A 154 2.32 10.70 20.01
CA ASP A 154 3.33 11.38 20.81
C ASP A 154 4.69 10.92 20.25
N GLU A 155 5.34 11.82 19.52
CA GLU A 155 6.71 11.65 19.04
C GLU A 155 7.63 11.97 20.23
N ASP A 156 7.78 11.01 21.15
CA ASP A 156 8.82 11.01 22.19
C ASP A 156 10.23 11.02 21.58
#